data_AF-A0A543KNH5-F1
#
_entry.id   AF-A0A543KNH5-F1
#
_cell.length_a   1.000
_cell.length_b   1.000
_cell.length_c   1.000
_cell.angle_alpha   90.00
_cell.angle_beta   90.00
_cell.angle_gamma   90.00
#
_symmetry.space_group_name_H-M   'P 1'
#
loop_
_entity.id
_entity.type
_entity.pdbx_description
1 polymer ?
#
loop_
_entity_poly.entity_id
_entity_poly.type
_entity_poly.pdbx_seq_one_letter_code
_entity_poly.pdbx_strand_id
1 'polypeptide(L)'
;MNIKRVALTTNYNGAVLNRANNVYDPTDLVVTVSSAATCGSGKQICVFDQDYGNNNLYGWVACRAGSSGANPNRTCEHQWVRFNLAYTPPSYQRLACHELAHTVGLRHGTETASCVFPNIAQATTSALTTHDRAHINARY
;
A
#
# COMPACT_ATOMS: atom_id res chain seq x y z
N MET A 1 -1.17 -11.36 3.37
CA MET A 1 -1.41 -9.95 3.70
C MET A 1 -2.76 -9.78 4.39
N ASN A 2 -2.83 -9.18 5.59
CA ASN A 2 -4.10 -8.94 6.31
C ASN A 2 -4.35 -7.43 6.44
N ILE A 3 -5.27 -6.91 5.65
CA ILE A 3 -5.60 -5.48 5.56
C ILE A 3 -6.82 -5.17 6.43
N LYS A 4 -6.63 -4.21 7.35
CA LYS A 4 -7.67 -3.58 8.15
C LYS A 4 -7.92 -2.16 7.64
N ARG A 5 -9.07 -1.95 7.01
CA ARG A 5 -9.57 -0.62 6.61
C ARG A 5 -10.22 0.01 7.84
N VAL A 6 -9.60 1.05 8.40
CA VAL A 6 -9.98 1.61 9.70
C VAL A 6 -10.90 2.81 9.53
N ALA A 7 -10.33 3.93 9.10
CA ALA A 7 -11.04 5.17 8.84
C ALA A 7 -10.63 5.63 7.45
N LEU A 8 -11.39 5.23 6.43
CA LEU A 8 -11.17 5.63 5.06
C LEU A 8 -12.40 6.34 4.53
N THR A 9 -12.21 7.50 3.93
CA THR A 9 -13.17 8.13 3.04
C THR A 9 -13.57 7.19 1.90
N THR A 10 -14.75 7.40 1.32
CA THR A 10 -15.33 6.52 0.29
C THR A 10 -14.37 6.22 -0.86
N ASN A 11 -13.65 7.23 -1.36
CA ASN A 11 -12.74 7.09 -2.49
C ASN A 11 -11.56 6.17 -2.17
N TYR A 12 -10.88 6.39 -1.04
CA TYR A 12 -9.77 5.54 -0.62
C TYR A 12 -10.25 4.15 -0.20
N ASN A 13 -11.41 4.06 0.44
CA ASN A 13 -11.99 2.79 0.84
C ASN A 13 -12.26 1.87 -0.36
N GLY A 14 -12.86 2.42 -1.42
CA GLY A 14 -13.10 1.70 -2.67
C GLY A 14 -11.81 1.32 -3.38
N ALA A 15 -10.81 2.22 -3.40
CA ALA A 15 -9.52 1.96 -4.01
C ALA A 15 -8.72 0.86 -3.31
N VAL A 16 -8.62 0.89 -1.99
CA VAL A 16 -7.92 -0.13 -1.20
C VAL A 16 -8.54 -1.50 -1.40
N LEU A 17 -9.87 -1.60 -1.27
CA LEU A 17 -10.59 -2.86 -1.46
C LEU A 17 -10.37 -3.42 -2.87
N ASN A 18 -10.51 -2.56 -3.88
CA ASN A 18 -10.37 -2.98 -5.26
C ASN A 18 -8.93 -3.41 -5.60
N ARG A 19 -7.90 -2.65 -5.18
CA ARG A 19 -6.50 -3.02 -5.46
C ARG A 19 -6.07 -4.26 -4.71
N ALA A 20 -6.43 -4.39 -3.44
CA ALA A 20 -6.13 -5.58 -2.64
C ALA A 20 -6.68 -6.86 -3.30
N ASN A 21 -7.92 -6.82 -3.79
CA ASN A 21 -8.59 -8.01 -4.34
C ASN A 21 -8.23 -8.33 -5.80
N ASN A 22 -7.76 -7.35 -6.59
CA ASN A 22 -7.56 -7.55 -8.03
C ASN A 22 -6.11 -7.45 -8.50
N VAL A 23 -5.22 -6.88 -7.69
CA VAL A 23 -3.81 -6.66 -8.09
C VAL A 23 -2.86 -7.61 -7.38
N TYR A 24 -3.17 -7.99 -6.14
CA TYR A 24 -2.35 -8.91 -5.34
C TYR A 24 -2.84 -10.36 -5.39
N ASP A 25 -4.13 -10.59 -5.68
CA ASP A 25 -4.67 -11.93 -5.90
C ASP A 25 -3.96 -12.76 -6.99
N PRO A 26 -3.46 -12.19 -8.12
CA PRO A 26 -2.66 -12.94 -9.10
C PRO A 26 -1.22 -13.23 -8.65
N THR A 27 -0.94 -13.20 -7.35
CA THR A 27 0.37 -13.53 -6.76
C THR A 27 0.19 -14.62 -5.70
N ASP A 28 1.27 -15.24 -5.25
CA ASP A 28 1.23 -16.29 -4.21
C ASP A 28 0.87 -15.71 -2.81
N LEU A 29 0.75 -14.39 -2.72
CA LEU A 29 0.31 -13.67 -1.54
C LEU A 29 -1.20 -13.84 -1.30
N VAL A 30 -1.56 -14.60 -0.27
CA VAL A 30 -2.94 -14.65 0.21
C VAL A 30 -3.34 -13.30 0.83
N VAL A 31 -4.39 -12.67 0.31
CA VAL A 31 -4.90 -11.37 0.79
C VAL A 31 -6.22 -11.54 1.53
N THR A 32 -6.32 -10.95 2.73
CA THR A 32 -7.60 -10.78 3.42
C THR A 32 -7.84 -9.30 3.69
N VAL A 33 -9.04 -8.81 3.40
CA VAL A 33 -9.43 -7.41 3.59
C VAL A 33 -10.67 -7.36 4.46
N SER A 34 -10.65 -6.53 5.50
CA SER A 34 -11.79 -6.31 6.39
C SER A 34 -11.90 -4.86 6.82
N SER A 35 -13.10 -4.40 7.13
CA SER A 35 -13.29 -3.14 7.87
C SER A 35 -13.06 -3.38 9.36
N ALA A 36 -12.51 -2.39 10.06
CA ALA A 36 -12.28 -2.45 11.50
C ALA A 36 -12.46 -1.07 12.14
N ALA A 37 -12.92 -1.00 13.38
CA ALA A 37 -13.00 0.27 14.11
C ALA A 37 -11.62 0.76 14.56
N THR A 38 -10.68 -0.17 14.82
CA THR A 38 -9.33 0.13 15.30
C THR A 38 -8.30 -0.78 14.64
N CYS A 39 -7.04 -0.34 14.68
CA CYS A 39 -5.90 -1.16 14.27
C CYS A 39 -5.56 -2.15 15.40
N GLY A 40 -5.89 -3.43 15.19
CA GLY A 40 -5.70 -4.51 16.17
C GLY A 40 -4.23 -4.88 16.44
N SER A 41 -4.03 -5.96 17.19
CA SER A 41 -2.74 -6.60 17.44
C SER A 41 -2.44 -7.72 16.42
N GLY A 42 -1.15 -8.07 16.26
CA GLY A 42 -0.66 -9.10 15.32
C GLY A 42 -0.30 -8.56 13.94
N LYS A 43 0.20 -9.45 13.06
CA LYS A 43 0.69 -9.10 11.72
C LYS A 43 -0.42 -8.53 10.83
N GLN A 44 -0.60 -7.21 10.87
CA GLN A 44 -1.69 -6.49 10.21
C GLN A 44 -1.18 -5.22 9.54
N ILE A 45 -1.81 -4.90 8.41
CA ILE A 45 -1.67 -3.63 7.73
C ILE A 45 -2.93 -2.84 8.03
N CYS A 46 -2.77 -1.70 8.69
CA CYS A 46 -3.87 -0.82 9.02
C CYS A 46 -3.87 0.37 8.07
N VAL A 47 -4.98 0.55 7.37
CA VAL A 47 -5.15 1.52 6.31
C VAL A 47 -6.16 2.55 6.74
N PHE A 48 -5.76 3.82 6.70
CA PHE A 48 -6.60 4.95 7.07
C PHE A 48 -6.19 6.19 6.28
N ASP A 49 -7.05 7.19 6.25
CA ASP A 49 -6.78 8.49 5.70
C ASP A 49 -6.99 9.59 6.74
N GLN A 50 -6.18 10.63 6.66
CA GLN A 50 -6.29 11.81 7.51
C GLN A 50 -5.61 12.99 6.82
N ASP A 51 -6.03 14.21 7.14
CA ASP A 51 -5.22 15.38 6.81
C ASP A 51 -4.04 15.45 7.78
N TYR A 52 -2.82 15.34 7.24
CA TYR A 52 -1.59 15.53 8.03
C TYR A 52 -0.67 16.59 7.41
N GLY A 53 -1.28 17.57 6.72
CA GLY A 53 -0.65 18.77 6.21
C GLY A 53 0.02 18.64 4.85
N ASN A 54 0.46 19.79 4.32
CA ASN A 54 1.14 19.93 3.04
C ASN A 54 2.64 19.61 3.20
N ASN A 55 3.05 18.39 2.87
CA ASN A 55 4.40 17.85 3.05
C ASN A 55 4.95 17.10 1.81
N ASN A 56 4.30 17.28 0.66
CA ASN A 56 4.54 16.61 -0.63
C ASN A 56 4.35 15.09 -0.63
N LEU A 57 3.63 14.53 0.35
CA LEU A 57 3.31 13.11 0.42
C LEU A 57 1.81 12.87 0.27
N TYR A 58 1.42 12.23 -0.83
CA TYR A 58 0.05 11.77 -1.06
C TYR A 58 -0.32 10.58 -0.16
N GLY A 59 0.67 9.75 0.16
CA GLY A 59 0.53 8.59 1.02
C GLY A 59 1.84 8.25 1.70
N TRP A 60 1.77 7.38 2.71
CA TRP A 60 2.94 6.91 3.43
C TRP A 60 2.73 5.56 4.08
N VAL A 61 3.72 4.68 3.94
CA VAL A 61 3.81 3.43 4.70
C VAL A 61 4.86 3.53 5.81
N ALA A 62 4.46 3.20 7.03
CA ALA A 62 5.35 3.16 8.19
C ALA A 62 5.22 1.84 8.94
N CYS A 63 6.28 1.48 9.65
CA CYS A 63 6.24 0.40 10.62
C CYS A 63 5.74 0.95 11.95
N ARG A 64 4.68 0.36 12.48
CA ARG A 64 4.13 0.70 13.80
C ARG A 64 4.90 0.01 14.92
N ALA A 65 5.16 -1.27 14.75
CA ALA A 65 5.77 -2.14 15.74
C ALA A 65 6.44 -3.35 15.08
N GLY A 66 7.40 -3.94 15.80
CA GLY A 66 8.06 -5.17 15.38
C GLY A 66 8.82 -5.00 14.07
N SER A 67 9.85 -4.14 14.03
CA SER A 67 10.72 -4.05 12.86
C SER A 67 11.96 -4.93 13.03
N SER A 68 12.29 -5.71 12.00
CA SER A 68 13.51 -6.52 11.95
C SER A 68 14.29 -6.25 10.66
N GLY A 69 15.63 -6.30 10.74
CA GLY A 69 16.53 -5.94 9.65
C GLY A 69 16.83 -4.44 9.54
N ALA A 70 17.83 -4.11 8.74
CA ALA A 70 18.25 -2.73 8.48
C ALA A 70 17.70 -2.22 7.14
N ASN A 71 17.71 -0.90 6.95
CA ASN A 71 17.48 -0.31 5.64
C ASN A 71 18.52 -0.90 4.63
N PRO A 72 18.10 -1.38 3.46
CA PRO A 72 16.75 -1.19 2.90
C PRO A 72 15.82 -2.41 3.14
N ASN A 73 16.32 -3.51 3.69
CA ASN A 73 15.61 -4.79 3.87
C ASN A 73 14.80 -4.88 5.18
N ARG A 74 14.38 -3.74 5.73
CA ARG A 74 13.60 -3.70 6.97
C ARG A 74 12.23 -4.34 6.74
N THR A 75 11.91 -5.32 7.56
CA THR A 75 10.61 -5.99 7.62
C THR A 75 9.85 -5.52 8.85
N CYS A 76 8.52 -5.53 8.79
CA CYS A 76 7.69 -5.02 9.85
C CYS A 76 6.53 -5.97 10.14
N GLU A 77 6.31 -6.25 11.42
CA GLU A 77 5.18 -7.05 11.86
C GLU A 77 3.89 -6.24 11.68
N HIS A 78 3.90 -4.97 12.08
CA HIS A 78 2.74 -4.09 11.98
C HIS A 78 3.07 -2.89 11.10
N GLN A 79 2.20 -2.61 10.13
CA GLN A 79 2.37 -1.47 9.23
C GLN A 79 1.14 -0.57 9.21
N TRP A 80 1.38 0.72 9.06
CA TRP A 80 0.37 1.71 8.72
C TRP A 80 0.51 2.11 7.28
N VAL A 81 -0.61 2.15 6.58
CA VAL A 81 -0.76 2.84 5.30
C VAL A 81 -1.66 4.05 5.54
N ARG A 82 -1.13 5.23 5.27
CA ARG A 82 -1.82 6.49 5.49
C ARG A 82 -1.97 7.21 4.17
N PHE A 83 -3.19 7.63 3.83
CA PHE A 83 -3.40 8.56 2.72
C PHE A 83 -3.63 9.97 3.25
N ASN A 84 -3.03 10.95 2.59
CA ASN A 84 -3.11 12.34 3.00
C ASN A 84 -4.32 13.02 2.39
N LEU A 85 -5.21 13.54 3.23
CA LEU A 85 -6.38 14.29 2.78
C LEU A 85 -6.03 15.73 2.36
N ALA A 86 -4.83 16.23 2.68
CA ALA A 86 -4.34 17.52 2.17
C ALA A 86 -4.13 17.52 0.63
N TYR A 87 -4.16 16.33 -0.01
CA TYR A 87 -3.98 16.17 -1.44
C TYR A 87 -5.10 15.34 -2.07
N THR A 88 -5.47 15.73 -3.29
CA THR A 88 -6.30 14.88 -4.15
C THR A 88 -5.40 14.18 -5.18
N PRO A 89 -5.20 12.86 -5.09
CA PRO A 89 -4.36 12.16 -6.06
C PRO A 89 -5.00 12.15 -7.44
N PRO A 90 -4.21 12.16 -8.52
CA PRO A 90 -4.72 11.96 -9.88
C PRO A 90 -5.49 10.63 -10.04
N SER A 91 -5.15 9.62 -9.24
CA SER A 91 -5.86 8.35 -9.17
C SER A 91 -5.75 7.71 -7.78
N TYR A 92 -6.90 7.54 -7.13
CA TYR A 92 -7.00 6.82 -5.85
C TYR A 92 -6.57 5.35 -5.98
N GLN A 93 -6.94 4.69 -7.09
CA GLN A 93 -6.54 3.31 -7.37
C GLN A 93 -5.02 3.18 -7.47
N ARG A 94 -4.38 4.16 -8.12
CA ARG A 94 -2.93 4.18 -8.28
C ARG A 94 -2.22 4.33 -6.94
N LEU A 95 -2.64 5.30 -6.15
CA LEU A 95 -2.05 5.56 -4.85
C LEU A 95 -2.26 4.39 -3.89
N ALA A 96 -3.46 3.80 -3.87
CA ALA A 96 -3.73 2.60 -3.09
C ALA A 96 -2.82 1.43 -3.49
N CYS A 97 -2.63 1.19 -4.80
CA CYS A 97 -1.71 0.14 -5.25
C CYS A 97 -0.28 0.42 -4.80
N HIS A 98 0.18 1.66 -4.95
CA HIS A 98 1.51 2.12 -4.56
C HIS A 98 1.82 1.86 -3.09
N GLU A 99 0.97 2.37 -2.21
CA GLU A 99 1.22 2.26 -0.78
C GLU A 99 1.07 0.81 -0.32
N LEU A 100 0.07 0.08 -0.81
CA LEU A 100 -0.05 -1.36 -0.49
C LEU A 100 1.18 -2.15 -0.95
N ALA A 101 1.83 -1.77 -2.06
CA ALA A 101 2.99 -2.49 -2.57
C ALA A 101 4.19 -2.39 -1.62
N HIS A 102 4.36 -1.24 -0.98
CA HIS A 102 5.36 -1.05 0.07
C HIS A 102 5.12 -1.93 1.29
N THR A 103 3.87 -2.30 1.59
CA THR A 103 3.56 -3.20 2.70
C THR A 103 4.09 -4.62 2.48
N VAL A 104 4.17 -5.05 1.22
CA VAL A 104 4.65 -6.39 0.85
C VAL A 104 6.14 -6.42 0.50
N GLY A 105 6.82 -5.28 0.61
CA GLY A 105 8.27 -5.15 0.46
C GLY A 105 8.74 -4.63 -0.90
N LEU A 106 7.83 -4.29 -1.81
CA LEU A 106 8.21 -3.65 -3.08
C LEU A 106 8.69 -2.23 -2.82
N ARG A 107 9.66 -1.79 -3.62
CA ARG A 107 10.24 -0.44 -3.55
C ARG A 107 9.95 0.32 -4.83
N HIS A 108 10.23 1.62 -4.80
CA HIS A 108 10.18 2.44 -6.00
C HIS A 108 11.03 1.83 -7.11
N GLY A 109 10.41 1.67 -8.26
CA GLY A 109 11.07 1.27 -9.50
C GLY A 109 11.16 2.44 -10.49
N THR A 110 11.75 2.17 -11.63
CA THR A 110 11.87 3.14 -12.74
C THR A 110 10.86 2.90 -13.86
N GLU A 111 10.13 1.79 -13.83
CA GLU A 111 9.12 1.43 -14.82
C GLU A 111 7.84 2.26 -14.61
N THR A 112 7.53 3.18 -15.52
CA THR A 112 6.29 4.00 -15.46
C THR A 112 5.03 3.14 -15.55
N ALA A 113 5.13 1.96 -16.18
CA ALA A 113 4.10 0.94 -16.23
C ALA A 113 3.96 0.11 -14.93
N SER A 114 4.52 0.57 -13.81
CA SER A 114 4.33 -0.03 -12.49
C SER A 114 3.58 0.89 -11.53
N CYS A 115 2.74 0.28 -10.69
CA CYS A 115 2.14 0.99 -9.57
C CYS A 115 3.13 1.32 -8.44
N VAL A 116 4.38 0.84 -8.48
CA VAL A 116 5.44 1.27 -7.56
C VAL A 116 6.30 2.41 -8.11
N PHE A 117 6.05 2.90 -9.32
CA PHE A 117 6.72 4.11 -9.82
C PHE A 117 6.50 5.31 -8.88
N PRO A 118 7.54 6.08 -8.50
CA PRO A 118 7.43 7.10 -7.45
C PRO A 118 6.60 8.32 -7.84
N ASN A 119 6.62 8.71 -9.11
CA ASN A 119 5.88 9.89 -9.56
C ASN A 119 4.47 9.50 -10.01
N ILE A 120 3.48 9.78 -9.15
CA ILE A 120 2.07 9.47 -9.41
C ILE A 120 1.50 10.13 -10.67
N ALA A 121 2.02 11.30 -11.07
CA ALA A 121 1.54 12.01 -12.26
C ALA A 121 2.08 11.42 -13.58
N GLN A 122 3.14 10.61 -13.49
CA GLN A 122 3.82 10.02 -14.65
C GLN A 122 3.58 8.51 -14.79
N ALA A 123 3.10 7.85 -13.73
CA ALA A 123 2.78 6.43 -13.80
C ALA A 123 1.59 6.19 -14.73
N THR A 124 1.69 5.18 -15.60
CA THR A 124 0.70 4.92 -16.65
C THR A 124 -0.34 3.86 -16.26
N THR A 125 -0.17 3.21 -15.10
CA THR A 125 -1.07 2.15 -14.64
C THR A 125 -1.19 2.09 -13.12
N SER A 126 -2.30 1.53 -12.65
CA SER A 126 -2.61 1.22 -11.24
C SER A 126 -2.43 -0.28 -10.91
N ALA A 127 -1.56 -0.96 -11.64
CA ALA A 127 -1.28 -2.39 -11.50
C ALA A 127 0.21 -2.66 -11.28
N LEU A 128 0.53 -3.82 -10.71
CA LEU A 128 1.88 -4.35 -10.62
C LEU A 128 2.36 -4.83 -11.99
N THR A 129 3.66 -4.72 -12.28
CA THR A 129 4.26 -5.34 -13.47
C THR A 129 4.51 -6.82 -13.25
N THR A 130 4.94 -7.52 -14.30
CA THR A 130 5.40 -8.91 -14.18
C THR A 130 6.60 -9.01 -13.23
N HIS A 131 7.51 -8.04 -13.27
CA HIS A 131 8.66 -7.97 -12.37
C HIS A 131 8.23 -7.82 -10.91
N ASP A 132 7.28 -6.91 -10.63
CA ASP A 132 6.75 -6.71 -9.28
C ASP A 132 6.09 -7.97 -8.71
N ARG A 133 5.26 -8.65 -9.52
CA ARG A 133 4.60 -9.91 -9.12
C ARG A 133 5.63 -11.02 -8.87
N ALA A 134 6.65 -11.14 -9.70
CA ALA A 134 7.73 -12.12 -9.50
C ALA A 134 8.46 -11.89 -8.17
N HIS A 135 8.69 -10.64 -7.77
CA HIS A 135 9.26 -10.32 -6.46
C HIS A 135 8.35 -10.69 -5.29
N ILE A 136 7.03 -10.53 -5.43
CA ILE A 136 6.07 -10.96 -4.42
C ILE A 136 6.09 -12.49 -4.31
N ASN A 137 5.97 -13.20 -5.42
CA ASN A 137 5.96 -14.67 -5.46
C ASN A 137 7.27 -15.30 -4.96
N ALA A 138 8.42 -14.66 -5.20
CA ALA A 138 9.68 -15.14 -4.65
C ALA A 138 9.77 -15.02 -3.11
N ARG A 139 8.85 -14.28 -2.48
CA ARG A 139 8.86 -13.99 -1.05
C ARG A 139 7.79 -14.75 -0.25
N TYR A 140 6.66 -15.09 -0.86
CA TYR A 140 5.48 -15.66 -0.20
C TYR A 140 5.15 -17.02 -0.79
#